data_AF-A0A1G2ZKI5-F1
#
_entry.id   AF-A0A1G2ZKI5-F1
#
_cell.length_a   1.000
_cell.length_b   1.000
_cell.length_c   1.000
_cell.angle_alpha   90.00
_cell.angle_beta   90.00
_cell.angle_gamma   90.00
#
_symmetry.space_group_name_H-M   'P 1'
#
loop_
_entity.id
_entity.type
_entity.pdbx_description
1 polymer ?
#
loop_
_entity_poly.entity_id
_entity_poly.type
_entity_poly.pdbx_seq_one_letter_code
_entity_poly.pdbx_strand_id
1 'polypeptide(L)' 'MSRLLEKYKSEIVPHLLKEHNYKNVMAVPRIEKVVVSMGVGKTLENKNRLEA' A
#
# COMPACT_ATOMS: atom_id res chain seq x y z
N MET A 1 -12.35 11.22 5.65
CA MET A 1 -11.84 10.12 4.80
C MET A 1 -10.47 9.70 5.33
N SER A 2 -9.90 8.57 4.88
CA SER A 2 -8.56 8.15 5.31
C SER A 2 -7.47 9.01 4.64
N ARG A 3 -6.49 9.51 5.42
CA ARG A 3 -5.41 10.42 4.96
C ARG A 3 -4.71 9.94 3.69
N LEU A 4 -4.44 8.63 3.61
CA LEU A 4 -3.76 8.01 2.46
C LEU A 4 -4.63 7.99 1.21
N LEU A 5 -5.95 7.79 1.37
CA LEU A 5 -6.89 7.75 0.26
C LEU A 5 -7.15 9.14 -0.33
N GLU A 6 -7.19 10.18 0.51
CA GLU A 6 -7.22 11.57 0.05
C GLU A 6 -5.98 11.89 -0.77
N LYS A 7 -4.79 11.67 -0.21
CA LYS A 7 -3.52 11.92 -0.91
C LYS A 7 -3.40 11.17 -2.24
N TYR A 8 -3.86 9.91 -2.27
CA TYR A 8 -3.88 9.12 -3.50
C TYR A 8 -4.72 9.77 -4.60
N LYS A 9 -5.94 10.21 -4.27
CA LYS A 9 -6.86 10.81 -5.24
C LYS A 9 -6.47 12.22 -5.65
N SER A 10 -5.99 13.05 -4.72
CA SER A 10 -5.73 14.47 -4.96
C SER A 10 -4.38 14.73 -5.63
N GLU A 11 -3.34 13.99 -5.26
CA GLU A 11 -1.97 14.27 -5.67
C GLU A 11 -1.42 13.20 -6.60
N ILE A 12 -1.56 11.93 -6.22
CA ILE A 12 -0.84 10.82 -6.86
C ILE A 12 -1.45 10.47 -8.23
N VAL A 13 -2.78 10.33 -8.31
CA VAL A 13 -3.50 10.06 -9.56
C VAL A 13 -3.20 11.08 -10.67
N PRO A 14 -3.33 12.40 -10.46
CA PRO A 14 -3.03 13.38 -11.50
C PRO A 14 -1.53 13.46 -11.85
N HIS A 15 -0.63 13.14 -10.91
CA HIS A 15 0.80 13.07 -11.20
C HIS A 15 1.14 11.91 -12.13
N LEU A 16 0.66 10.71 -11.81
CA LEU A 16 0.85 9.51 -12.62
C LEU A 16 0.22 9.63 -14.01
N LEU A 17 -0.94 10.29 -14.11
CA LEU A 17 -1.62 10.49 -15.38
C LEU A 17 -0.84 11.43 -16.30
N LYS A 18 -0.14 12.42 -15.73
CA LYS A 18 0.75 13.34 -16.47
C LYS A 18 2.07 12.67 -16.86
N GLU A 19 2.73 11.97 -15.93
CA GLU A 19 4.04 11.34 -16.20
C GLU A 19 3.95 10.22 -17.25
N HIS A 20 2.87 9.43 -17.22
CA HIS A 20 2.69 8.30 -18.12
C HIS A 20 1.70 8.57 -19.26
N ASN A 21 1.21 9.81 -19.36
CA ASN A 21 0.33 10.29 -20.43
C ASN A 21 -0.89 9.38 -20.70
N TYR A 22 -1.47 8.81 -19.62
CA TYR A 22 -2.60 7.90 -19.71
C TYR A 22 -3.84 8.65 -20.22
N LYS A 23 -4.45 8.16 -21.30
CA LYS A 23 -5.70 8.72 -21.86
C LYS A 23 -6.93 8.44 -20.99
N ASN A 24 -6.84 7.48 -20.07
CA ASN A 24 -7.95 7.04 -19.24
C ASN A 24 -7.59 7.12 -17.76
N VAL A 25 -8.44 7.79 -16.97
CA VAL A 25 -8.28 7.94 -15.51
C VAL A 25 -8.33 6.58 -14.80
N MET A 26 -9.08 5.63 -15.34
CA MET A 26 -9.19 4.27 -14.78
C MET A 26 -7.98 3.39 -15.09
N ALA A 27 -7.06 3.83 -15.94
CA ALA A 27 -5.81 3.10 -16.22
C ALA A 27 -4.74 3.33 -15.15
N VAL A 28 -4.95 4.27 -14.21
CA VAL A 28 -3.99 4.54 -13.15
C VAL A 28 -3.92 3.35 -12.18
N PRO A 29 -2.71 2.81 -11.92
CA PRO A 29 -2.53 1.63 -11.08
C PRO A 29 -2.97 1.90 -9.63
N ARG A 30 -3.72 0.95 -9.06
CA ARG A 30 -4.25 1.00 -7.68
C ARG A 30 -3.73 -0.15 -6.82
N ILE A 31 -3.60 0.09 -5.52
CA ILE A 31 -3.27 -0.96 -4.55
C ILE A 31 -4.54 -1.76 -4.24
N GLU A 32 -4.54 -3.05 -4.57
CA GLU A 32 -5.69 -3.93 -4.32
C GLU A 32 -5.64 -4.58 -2.93
N LYS A 33 -4.48 -5.09 -2.53
CA LYS A 33 -4.27 -5.67 -1.20
C LYS A 33 -2.82 -5.54 -0.76
N VAL A 34 -2.61 -5.41 0.54
CA VAL A 34 -1.29 -5.55 1.19
C VAL A 34 -1.33 -6.83 2.00
N VAL A 35 -0.51 -7.82 1.60
CA VAL A 35 -0.40 -9.08 2.34
C VAL A 35 0.81 -8.98 3.26
N VAL A 36 0.57 -8.97 4.57
CA VAL A 36 1.63 -9.06 5.57
C VAL A 36 1.73 -10.52 6.01
N SER A 37 2.79 -11.19 5.56
CA SER A 37 3.11 -12.54 6.02
C SER A 37 4.18 -12.45 7.11
N MET A 38 3.86 -12.90 8.32
CA MET A 38 4.82 -13.02 9.40
C MET A 38 5.12 -14.51 9.60
N GLY A 39 6.29 -14.95 9.12
CA GLY A 39 6.77 -16.32 9.31
C GLY A 39 7.20 -16.55 10.76
N VAL A 40 6.30 -17.04 11.61
CA VAL A 40 6.54 -17.32 13.04
C VAL A 40 7.27 -18.65 13.33
N GLY A 41 7.89 -19.26 12.32
CA GLY A 41 8.51 -20.59 12.44
C GLY A 41 9.64 -20.68 13.47
N LYS A 42 10.33 -19.58 13.77
CA LYS A 42 11.43 -19.50 14.76
C LYS A 42 11.04 -18.78 16.06
N THR A 43 9.84 -18.22 16.12
CA THR A 43 9.37 -17.43 17.27
C THR A 43 8.72 -18.31 18.35
N LEU A 44 8.37 -19.56 18.01
CA LEU A 44 7.86 -20.54 18.98
C LEU A 44 8.93 -20.96 20.03
N GLU A 45 10.20 -21.06 19.63
CA GLU A 45 11.31 -21.44 20.52
C GLU A 45 11.73 -20.29 21.45
N ASN A 46 11.47 -19.04 21.06
CA ASN A 46 11.85 -17.83 21.81
C ASN A 46 10.61 -17.02 22.19
N LYS A 47 9.79 -17.59 23.07
CA LYS A 47 8.50 -17.06 23.58
C LYS A 47 8.56 -15.65 24.23
N ASN A 48 9.74 -15.02 24.33
CA ASN A 48 9.99 -13.80 25.10
C ASN A 48 10.33 -12.55 24.26
N ARG A 49 9.99 -12.48 22.97
CA ARG A 49 10.22 -11.26 22.15
C ARG A 49 8.95 -10.68 21.52
N LEU A 50 7.83 -10.82 22.21
CA LEU A 50 6.62 -10.06 21.91
C LEU A 50 6.54 -8.88 22.88
N GLU A 51 7.31 -7.83 22.61
CA GLU A 51 7.04 -6.50 23.18
C GLU A 51 6.69 -5.54 22.03
N ALA A 52 5.77 -4.64 22.37
CA ALA A 52 4.82 -3.91 21.52
C ALA A 52 5.43 -2.95 20.49
#